data_AF-A0A085LT75-F1
#
_entry.id   AF-A0A085LT75-F1
#
_cell.length_a   1.000
_cell.length_b   1.000
_cell.length_c   1.000
_cell.angle_alpha   90.00
_cell.angle_beta   90.00
_cell.angle_gamma   90.00
#
_symmetry.space_group_name_H-M   'P 1'
#
loop_
_entity.id
_entity.type
_entity.pdbx_description
1 polymer ?
#
loop_
_entity_poly.entity_id
_entity_poly.type
_entity_poly.pdbx_seq_one_letter_code
_entity_poly.pdbx_strand_id
1 'polypeptide(L)'
;MTSEELSNYSELVRDPNLRLTLSFGIGLHHAGLRETDRNIVEELFVSQKIQVLIATATLAWGVNFPAHLVIVKGTEYYDGKARRYVDFPVTDVLQMIGRAGRPQYDEQGIAMVYVQDVKKNFYQKFLYEPFPVESSLLAVLPDHLNAEIVAGTISTKQQAVDYLTWTYFFRRLLLNPSYYGAEGLEKENLNLYLSSLIETAIRSLEQSRCVEVDEDRRTLFSRTPGRIASYYYLNHKTVKLFLDRLSVSSTVMDLLLILTSVPEYDEIPVRHNEELINSDLAKQCVVKFDQSVYDDPHVKTHLLYQAHFLRLTLPCTDYETDLKSVLDQSIRIVQAMFDITAEQGWLATALRTINLLQMIVQARFVDDPPLSVLPGVDVYAARRLCSRCRVETIPQLMEECRRDRNFLLRSSQGLLDPSQVEEVLLTLSRLPVIGLTASVDGRVPGKGESSKRIVPLSSKAYLTPSLKAVTNGCLYMLKKNTSSPLRFVDLFGSTNERRAVAPKFPKAKDEGWFAIIGSVETGELLAVRRVAPFERQTSTNLLLITPPKACRVIYTLYIMSDSYIGLDQQYELYLEVGDPRPDKAADGEEDLSTVEALKGQYGIQGND
;
A
#
# COMPACT_ATOMS: atom_id res chain seq x y z
N MET A 1 24.62 -34.72 -19.58
CA MET A 1 23.36 -34.38 -20.27
C MET A 1 23.63 -34.40 -21.77
N THR A 2 22.70 -34.84 -22.62
CA THR A 2 22.90 -34.75 -24.08
C THR A 2 22.74 -33.28 -24.51
N SER A 3 23.38 -32.88 -25.61
CA SER A 3 23.27 -31.51 -26.13
C SER A 3 21.83 -31.14 -26.52
N GLU A 4 21.02 -32.11 -26.92
CA GLU A 4 19.61 -31.94 -27.27
C GLU A 4 18.73 -31.61 -26.05
N GLU A 5 18.93 -32.30 -24.91
CA GLU A 5 18.20 -32.01 -23.67
C GLU A 5 18.47 -30.57 -23.19
N LEU A 6 19.73 -30.13 -23.26
CA LEU A 6 20.14 -28.76 -22.90
C LEU A 6 19.54 -27.70 -23.83
N SER A 7 19.43 -28.02 -25.12
CA SER A 7 18.78 -27.17 -26.12
C SER A 7 17.29 -26.99 -25.81
N ASN A 8 16.59 -28.07 -25.45
CA ASN A 8 15.16 -28.03 -25.11
C ASN A 8 14.89 -27.10 -23.90
N TYR A 9 15.71 -27.18 -22.85
CA TYR A 9 15.58 -26.27 -21.71
C TYR A 9 15.95 -24.82 -22.07
N SER A 10 16.94 -24.62 -22.95
CA SER A 10 17.35 -23.29 -23.41
C SER A 10 16.25 -22.59 -24.21
N GLU A 11 15.42 -23.34 -24.95
CA GLU A 11 14.25 -22.81 -25.64
C GLU A 11 13.13 -22.34 -24.69
N LEU A 12 13.01 -22.95 -23.51
CA LEU A 12 12.02 -22.58 -22.49
C LEU A 12 12.39 -21.28 -21.75
N VAL A 13 13.68 -21.01 -21.61
CA VAL A 13 14.20 -19.80 -20.94
C VAL A 13 13.93 -18.56 -21.78
N ARG A 14 13.43 -17.49 -21.17
CA ARG A 14 13.10 -16.24 -21.87
C ARG A 14 14.22 -15.23 -21.84
N ASP A 15 15.01 -15.17 -20.77
CA ASP A 15 16.13 -14.25 -20.68
C ASP A 15 17.24 -14.62 -21.70
N PRO A 16 17.65 -13.69 -22.58
CA PRO A 16 18.59 -13.99 -23.66
C PRO A 16 20.00 -14.27 -23.13
N ASN A 17 20.41 -13.63 -22.03
CA ASN A 17 21.75 -13.81 -21.47
C ASN A 17 21.85 -15.18 -20.79
N LEU A 18 20.82 -15.55 -20.03
CA LEU A 18 20.72 -16.86 -19.41
C LEU A 18 20.65 -17.97 -20.45
N ARG A 19 19.88 -17.80 -21.52
CA ARG A 19 19.83 -18.76 -22.64
C ARG A 19 21.22 -19.00 -23.24
N LEU A 20 21.98 -17.92 -23.45
CA LEU A 20 23.34 -18.01 -23.96
C LEU A 20 24.26 -18.77 -23.00
N THR A 21 24.29 -18.40 -21.73
CA THR A 21 25.20 -19.03 -20.75
C THR A 21 24.83 -20.48 -20.45
N LEU A 22 23.54 -20.80 -20.43
CA LEU A 22 23.06 -22.16 -20.20
C LEU A 22 23.59 -23.13 -21.25
N SER A 23 23.70 -22.72 -22.52
CA SER A 23 24.28 -23.56 -23.58
C SER A 23 25.71 -24.04 -23.29
N PHE A 24 26.43 -23.33 -22.41
CA PHE A 24 27.77 -23.68 -21.93
C PHE A 24 27.78 -24.38 -20.56
N GLY A 25 26.61 -24.74 -20.02
CA GLY A 25 26.47 -25.34 -18.69
C GLY A 25 26.61 -24.35 -17.53
N ILE A 26 26.37 -23.06 -17.78
CA ILE A 26 26.48 -21.98 -16.79
C ILE A 26 25.09 -21.34 -16.56
N GLY A 27 24.56 -21.50 -15.36
CA GLY A 27 23.33 -20.83 -14.93
C GLY A 27 23.59 -19.43 -14.37
N LEU A 28 22.61 -18.54 -14.51
CA LEU A 28 22.56 -17.24 -13.86
C LEU A 28 21.36 -17.21 -12.90
N HIS A 29 21.52 -16.60 -11.72
CA HIS A 29 20.44 -16.43 -10.75
C HIS A 29 20.48 -15.05 -10.10
N HIS A 30 19.42 -14.26 -10.31
CA HIS A 30 19.24 -12.95 -9.68
C HIS A 30 17.75 -12.59 -9.61
N ALA A 31 17.42 -11.59 -8.79
CA ALA A 31 16.03 -11.16 -8.56
C ALA A 31 15.31 -10.66 -9.82
N GLY A 32 16.08 -10.17 -10.80
CA GLY A 32 15.56 -9.70 -12.10
C GLY A 32 15.13 -10.80 -13.06
N LEU A 33 15.45 -12.08 -12.79
CA LEU A 33 14.97 -13.19 -13.62
C LEU A 33 13.51 -13.53 -13.31
N ARG A 34 12.77 -13.91 -14.36
CA ARG A 34 11.42 -14.45 -14.23
C ARG A 34 11.44 -15.68 -13.32
N GLU A 35 10.37 -15.88 -12.56
CA GLU A 35 10.24 -17.04 -11.67
C GLU A 35 10.36 -18.36 -12.42
N THR A 36 9.81 -18.45 -13.64
CA THR A 36 9.97 -19.62 -14.51
C THR A 36 11.43 -19.91 -14.83
N ASP A 37 12.19 -18.87 -15.19
CA ASP A 37 13.59 -18.99 -15.60
C ASP A 37 14.46 -19.33 -14.39
N ARG A 38 14.16 -18.75 -13.21
CA ARG A 38 14.77 -19.15 -11.94
C ARG A 38 14.54 -20.64 -11.68
N ASN A 39 13.28 -21.09 -11.62
CA ASN A 39 12.95 -22.49 -11.33
C ASN A 39 13.66 -23.48 -12.26
N ILE A 40 13.78 -23.17 -13.56
CA ILE A 40 14.53 -24.00 -14.52
C ILE A 40 16.00 -24.09 -14.13
N VAL A 41 16.66 -22.96 -13.85
CA VAL A 41 18.08 -22.94 -13.47
C VAL A 41 18.31 -23.68 -12.16
N GLU A 42 17.42 -23.50 -11.20
CA GLU A 42 17.48 -24.16 -9.89
C GLU A 42 17.39 -25.69 -10.04
N GLU A 43 16.42 -26.18 -10.82
CA GLU A 43 16.25 -27.61 -11.11
C GLU A 43 17.48 -28.18 -11.83
N LEU A 44 17.99 -27.49 -12.85
CA LEU A 44 19.16 -27.92 -13.61
C LEU A 44 20.42 -27.99 -12.73
N PHE A 45 20.59 -27.08 -11.77
CA PHE A 45 21.73 -27.08 -10.86
C PHE A 45 21.63 -28.20 -9.83
N VAL A 46 20.47 -28.36 -9.18
CA VAL A 46 20.24 -29.41 -8.16
C VAL A 46 20.36 -30.81 -8.76
N SER A 47 19.84 -31.00 -9.97
CA SER A 47 19.96 -32.26 -10.72
C SER A 47 21.33 -32.48 -11.36
N GLN A 48 22.30 -31.59 -11.11
CA GLN A 48 23.69 -31.65 -11.61
C GLN A 48 23.77 -31.70 -13.14
N LYS A 49 22.79 -31.10 -13.82
CA LYS A 49 22.78 -30.96 -15.28
C LYS A 49 23.63 -29.78 -15.75
N ILE A 50 23.77 -28.76 -14.92
CA ILE A 50 24.73 -27.66 -15.07
C ILE A 50 25.73 -27.69 -13.91
N GLN A 51 26.98 -27.30 -14.19
CA GLN A 51 28.07 -27.41 -13.22
C GLN A 51 28.36 -26.08 -12.50
N VAL A 52 28.06 -24.95 -13.15
CA VAL A 52 28.37 -23.61 -12.63
C VAL A 52 27.08 -22.81 -12.51
N LEU A 53 26.89 -22.17 -11.36
CA LEU A 53 25.82 -21.22 -11.11
C LEU A 53 26.44 -19.90 -10.65
N ILE A 54 26.14 -18.82 -11.37
CA ILE A 54 26.53 -17.46 -11.00
C ILE A 54 25.32 -16.78 -10.39
N ALA A 55 25.44 -16.30 -9.16
CA ALA A 55 24.34 -15.69 -8.44
C ALA A 55 24.71 -14.34 -7.82
N THR A 56 23.73 -13.45 -7.69
CA THR A 56 23.86 -12.23 -6.90
C THR A 56 23.86 -12.53 -5.40
N ALA A 57 24.39 -11.61 -4.59
CA ALA A 57 24.49 -11.75 -3.14
C ALA A 57 23.17 -12.12 -2.44
N THR A 58 22.03 -11.73 -3.03
CA THR A 58 20.69 -12.05 -2.55
C THR A 58 20.39 -13.55 -2.46
N LEU A 59 21.08 -14.39 -3.24
CA LEU A 59 20.96 -15.85 -3.20
C LEU A 59 21.52 -16.47 -1.91
N ALA A 60 22.30 -15.70 -1.13
CA ALA A 60 22.72 -16.13 0.20
C ALA A 60 21.53 -16.58 1.05
N TRP A 61 20.36 -15.96 0.84
CA TRP A 61 19.11 -16.25 1.56
C TRP A 61 18.06 -16.85 0.62
N GLY A 62 17.27 -17.80 1.12
CA GLY A 62 16.00 -18.19 0.49
C GLY A 62 16.03 -19.34 -0.53
N VAL A 63 17.17 -19.99 -0.77
CA VAL A 63 17.25 -21.15 -1.68
C VAL A 63 18.30 -22.16 -1.21
N ASN A 64 18.02 -23.45 -1.39
CA ASN A 64 18.90 -24.53 -0.95
C ASN A 64 19.73 -25.07 -2.11
N PHE A 65 20.81 -24.37 -2.47
CA PHE A 65 21.81 -24.82 -3.46
C PHE A 65 23.09 -25.25 -2.76
N PRO A 66 23.16 -26.48 -2.21
CA PRO A 66 24.41 -26.96 -1.67
C PRO A 66 25.34 -27.27 -2.86
N ALA A 67 26.53 -26.68 -2.85
CA ALA A 67 27.53 -26.77 -3.90
C ALA A 67 28.84 -27.31 -3.32
N HIS A 68 29.60 -28.09 -4.09
CA HIS A 68 30.89 -28.57 -3.60
C HIS A 68 31.90 -27.41 -3.35
N LEU A 69 31.92 -26.45 -4.28
CA LEU A 69 32.77 -25.26 -4.24
C LEU A 69 31.89 -24.01 -4.29
N VAL A 70 32.09 -23.09 -3.35
CA VAL A 70 31.52 -21.74 -3.39
C VAL A 70 32.63 -20.72 -3.53
N ILE A 71 32.47 -19.80 -4.48
CA ILE A 71 33.39 -18.69 -4.70
C ILE A 71 32.64 -17.39 -4.41
N VAL A 72 33.08 -16.66 -3.38
CA VAL A 72 32.62 -15.30 -3.09
C VAL A 72 33.58 -14.33 -3.75
N LYS A 73 33.16 -13.75 -4.88
CA LYS A 73 33.96 -12.80 -5.66
C LYS A 73 33.70 -11.36 -5.20
N GLY A 74 34.50 -10.88 -4.26
CA GLY A 74 34.37 -9.54 -3.68
C GLY A 74 33.42 -9.54 -2.48
N THR A 75 33.74 -8.73 -1.48
CA THR A 75 32.99 -8.64 -0.22
C THR A 75 32.39 -7.25 0.00
N GLU A 76 32.25 -6.48 -1.06
CA GLU A 76 31.75 -5.11 -1.04
C GLU A 76 30.65 -4.93 -2.09
N TYR A 77 29.71 -4.02 -1.82
CA TYR A 77 28.74 -3.53 -2.78
C TYR A 77 28.72 -2.01 -2.77
N TYR A 78 28.28 -1.40 -3.87
CA TYR A 78 28.17 0.04 -3.95
C TYR A 78 26.88 0.50 -3.25
N ASP A 79 27.03 1.29 -2.18
CA ASP A 79 25.91 1.95 -1.52
C ASP A 79 25.69 3.32 -2.14
N GLY A 80 24.52 3.51 -2.75
CA GLY A 80 24.10 4.77 -3.35
C GLY A 80 24.01 5.92 -2.35
N LYS A 81 23.57 5.63 -1.12
CA LYS A 81 23.41 6.66 -0.08
C LYS A 81 24.75 7.19 0.40
N ALA A 82 25.66 6.29 0.72
CA ALA A 82 27.01 6.65 1.14
C ALA A 82 27.92 7.03 -0.05
N ARG A 83 27.45 6.88 -1.29
CA ARG A 83 28.19 7.08 -2.56
C ARG A 83 29.56 6.39 -2.57
N ARG A 84 29.65 5.20 -1.95
CA ARG A 84 30.90 4.46 -1.79
C ARG A 84 30.65 2.96 -1.71
N TYR A 85 31.70 2.18 -1.94
CA TYR A 85 31.65 0.76 -1.62
C TYR A 85 31.63 0.56 -0.11
N VAL A 86 30.67 -0.25 0.33
CA VAL A 86 30.50 -0.68 1.71
C VAL A 86 30.62 -2.19 1.77
N ASP A 87 31.09 -2.69 2.91
CA ASP A 87 31.23 -4.12 3.12
C ASP A 87 29.87 -4.80 3.22
N PHE A 88 29.78 -6.02 2.67
CA PHE A 88 28.66 -6.89 2.99
C PHE A 88 28.64 -7.18 4.49
N PRO A 89 27.45 -7.25 5.10
CA PRO A 89 27.31 -7.82 6.43
C PRO A 89 28.01 -9.18 6.49
N VAL A 90 28.80 -9.42 7.55
CA VAL A 90 29.54 -10.69 7.70
C VAL A 90 28.58 -11.89 7.68
N THR A 91 27.36 -11.71 8.20
CA THR A 91 26.29 -12.71 8.14
C THR A 91 25.94 -13.13 6.72
N ASP A 92 25.93 -12.21 5.75
CA ASP A 92 25.62 -12.54 4.35
C ASP A 92 26.77 -13.35 3.74
N VAL A 93 28.02 -12.97 4.02
CA VAL A 93 29.20 -13.73 3.59
C VAL A 93 29.19 -15.14 4.22
N LEU A 94 28.85 -15.25 5.51
CA LEU A 94 28.70 -16.54 6.21
C LEU A 94 27.59 -17.41 5.58
N GLN A 95 26.47 -16.81 5.17
CA GLN A 95 25.42 -17.53 4.45
C GLN A 95 25.86 -17.98 3.06
N MET A 96 26.62 -17.16 2.33
CA MET A 96 27.16 -17.54 1.02
C MET A 96 28.09 -18.75 1.15
N ILE A 97 29.08 -18.70 2.04
CA ILE A 97 30.01 -19.83 2.23
C ILE A 97 29.32 -21.06 2.82
N GLY A 98 28.23 -20.88 3.59
CA GLY A 98 27.43 -21.96 4.15
C GLY A 98 26.73 -22.82 3.09
N ARG A 99 26.72 -22.38 1.82
CA ARG A 99 26.30 -23.18 0.68
C ARG A 99 27.36 -24.21 0.25
N ALA A 100 28.59 -24.11 0.74
CA ALA A 100 29.64 -25.05 0.43
C ALA A 100 29.47 -26.36 1.21
N GLY A 101 29.57 -27.48 0.49
CA GLY A 101 29.40 -28.82 1.01
C GLY A 101 27.97 -29.34 0.83
N ARG A 102 27.86 -30.59 0.39
CA ARG A 102 26.59 -31.32 0.25
C ARG A 102 26.58 -32.50 1.21
N PRO A 103 25.89 -32.41 2.35
CA PRO A 103 25.74 -33.54 3.26
C PRO A 103 25.22 -34.76 2.47
N GLN A 104 25.81 -35.94 2.70
CA GLN A 104 25.53 -37.20 2.00
C GLN A 104 26.11 -37.36 0.59
N TYR A 105 26.60 -36.29 -0.05
CA TYR A 105 27.18 -36.35 -1.40
C TYR A 105 28.69 -36.07 -1.41
N ASP A 106 29.16 -35.14 -0.58
CA ASP A 106 30.57 -34.74 -0.53
C ASP A 106 31.18 -35.03 0.85
N GLU A 107 32.45 -35.44 0.88
CA GLU A 107 33.23 -35.59 2.13
C GLU A 107 33.72 -34.24 2.69
N GLN A 108 33.89 -33.25 1.82
CA GLN A 108 34.34 -31.90 2.15
C GLN A 108 33.63 -30.85 1.28
N GLY A 109 33.41 -29.67 1.85
CA GLY A 109 32.96 -28.48 1.13
C GLY A 109 34.06 -27.43 1.11
N ILE A 110 34.28 -26.78 -0.04
CA ILE A 110 35.31 -25.76 -0.19
C ILE A 110 34.65 -24.39 -0.39
N ALA A 111 35.02 -23.42 0.44
CA ALA A 111 34.62 -22.03 0.27
C ALA A 111 35.86 -21.16 0.01
N MET A 112 35.81 -20.34 -1.03
CA MET A 112 36.87 -19.43 -1.43
C MET A 112 36.34 -18.00 -1.43
N VAL A 113 36.90 -17.15 -0.56
CA VAL A 113 36.50 -15.75 -0.43
C VAL A 113 37.61 -14.86 -1.00
N TYR A 114 37.32 -14.18 -2.11
CA TYR A 114 38.20 -13.15 -2.67
C TYR A 114 37.89 -11.82 -2.02
N VAL A 115 38.85 -11.31 -1.25
CA VAL A 115 38.75 -10.07 -0.49
C VAL A 115 40.01 -9.23 -0.68
N GLN A 116 39.88 -7.91 -0.49
CA GLN A 116 41.03 -7.01 -0.43
C GLN A 116 41.98 -7.42 0.72
N ASP A 117 43.29 -7.32 0.49
CA ASP A 117 44.31 -7.79 1.45
C ASP A 117 44.15 -7.18 2.85
N VAL A 118 43.80 -5.89 2.92
CA VAL A 118 43.56 -5.17 4.18
C VAL A 118 42.43 -5.74 5.04
N LYS A 119 41.46 -6.46 4.44
CA LYS A 119 40.32 -7.07 5.16
C LYS A 119 40.48 -8.58 5.36
N LYS A 120 41.56 -9.19 4.86
CA LYS A 120 41.80 -10.63 4.96
C LYS A 120 41.79 -11.11 6.41
N ASN A 121 42.48 -10.41 7.31
CA ASN A 121 42.55 -10.77 8.72
C ASN A 121 41.19 -10.62 9.43
N PHE A 122 40.39 -9.63 9.03
CA PHE A 122 39.04 -9.42 9.55
C PHE A 122 38.16 -10.64 9.23
N TYR A 123 38.07 -11.03 7.95
CA TYR A 123 37.28 -12.19 7.56
C TYR A 123 37.87 -13.48 8.14
N GLN A 124 39.19 -13.66 8.14
CA GLN A 124 39.81 -14.84 8.76
C GLN A 124 39.37 -15.00 10.22
N LYS A 125 39.36 -13.92 11.00
CA LYS A 125 38.91 -13.98 12.39
C LYS A 125 37.45 -14.42 12.50
N PHE A 126 36.54 -13.77 11.78
CA PHE A 126 35.09 -14.04 11.90
C PHE A 126 34.58 -15.29 11.17
N LEU A 127 35.42 -15.91 10.34
CA LEU A 127 35.14 -17.23 9.77
C LEU A 127 35.44 -18.36 10.75
N TYR A 128 36.37 -18.17 11.69
CA TYR A 128 36.78 -19.18 12.67
C TYR A 128 36.29 -18.88 14.10
N GLU A 129 35.98 -17.63 14.41
CA GLU A 129 35.42 -17.19 15.69
C GLU A 129 33.96 -16.74 15.51
N PRO A 130 33.06 -17.03 16.48
CA PRO A 130 31.69 -16.56 16.43
C PRO A 130 31.59 -15.02 16.36
N PHE A 131 30.70 -14.51 15.49
CA PHE A 131 30.48 -13.08 15.33
C PHE A 131 29.68 -12.50 16.52
N PRO A 132 30.15 -11.41 17.17
CA PRO A 132 29.41 -10.77 18.25
C PRO A 132 28.18 -10.06 17.69
N VAL A 133 27.00 -10.39 18.22
CA VAL A 133 25.73 -9.78 17.82
C VAL A 133 25.34 -8.71 18.84
N GLU A 134 24.98 -7.52 18.34
CA GLU A 134 24.51 -6.39 19.14
C GLU A 134 23.10 -5.98 18.69
N SER A 135 22.31 -5.42 19.61
CA SER A 135 20.98 -4.90 19.28
C SER A 135 21.04 -3.57 18.53
N SER A 136 20.16 -3.39 17.52
CA SER A 136 19.94 -2.13 16.80
C SER A 136 18.58 -1.47 17.14
N LEU A 137 17.94 -1.89 18.24
CA LEU A 137 16.59 -1.43 18.63
C LEU A 137 16.48 0.10 18.78
N LEU A 138 17.54 0.78 19.21
CA LEU A 138 17.49 2.21 19.52
C LEU A 138 17.09 3.09 18.33
N ALA A 139 17.44 2.68 17.10
CA ALA A 139 17.11 3.44 15.89
C ALA A 139 15.60 3.46 15.58
N VAL A 140 14.88 2.42 16.00
CA VAL A 140 13.45 2.19 15.71
C VAL A 140 12.59 2.17 16.98
N LEU A 141 13.18 2.50 18.13
CA LEU A 141 12.52 2.48 19.44
C LEU A 141 11.22 3.32 19.48
N PRO A 142 11.14 4.53 18.88
CA PRO A 142 9.89 5.30 18.88
C PRO A 142 8.71 4.55 18.26
N ASP A 143 8.91 3.85 17.14
CA ASP A 143 7.82 3.15 16.45
C ASP A 143 7.28 1.97 17.28
N HIS A 144 8.18 1.21 17.93
CA HIS A 144 7.81 0.12 18.84
C HIS A 144 7.08 0.64 20.09
N LEU A 145 7.58 1.72 20.71
CA LEU A 145 6.90 2.33 21.85
C LEU A 145 5.51 2.85 21.47
N ASN A 146 5.37 3.50 20.31
CA ASN A 146 4.07 3.93 19.82
C ASN A 146 3.10 2.75 19.66
N ALA A 147 3.55 1.63 19.09
CA ALA A 147 2.73 0.45 18.91
C ALA A 147 2.26 -0.15 20.26
N GLU A 148 3.14 -0.25 21.25
CA GLU A 148 2.81 -0.78 22.58
C GLU A 148 1.93 0.18 23.40
N ILE A 149 2.07 1.50 23.22
CA ILE A 149 1.17 2.50 23.83
C ILE A 149 -0.22 2.41 23.20
N VAL A 150 -0.30 2.25 21.87
CA VAL A 150 -1.58 2.03 21.16
C VAL A 150 -2.24 0.71 21.58
N ALA A 151 -1.46 -0.35 21.79
CA ALA A 151 -1.95 -1.63 22.26
C ALA A 151 -2.42 -1.60 23.72
N GLY A 152 -2.03 -0.58 24.49
CA GLY A 152 -2.32 -0.48 25.92
C GLY A 152 -1.37 -1.29 26.81
N THR A 153 -0.32 -1.91 26.25
CA THR A 153 0.73 -2.58 27.04
C THR A 153 1.51 -1.57 27.89
N ILE A 154 1.74 -0.37 27.34
CA ILE A 154 2.47 0.72 28.00
C ILE A 154 1.52 1.90 28.19
N SER A 155 1.19 2.22 29.44
CA SER A 155 0.38 3.39 29.81
C SER A 155 1.18 4.45 30.55
N THR A 156 2.42 4.15 30.97
CA THR A 156 3.26 5.06 31.76
C THR A 156 4.73 4.99 31.34
N LYS A 157 5.49 6.06 31.61
CA LYS A 157 6.94 6.10 31.36
C LYS A 157 7.70 4.98 32.09
N GLN A 158 7.28 4.60 33.30
CA GLN A 158 7.91 3.50 34.05
C GLN A 158 7.71 2.16 33.34
N GLN A 159 6.50 1.87 32.86
CA GLN A 159 6.23 0.65 32.08
C GLN A 159 7.05 0.60 30.78
N ALA A 160 7.37 1.76 30.18
CA ALA A 160 8.25 1.81 29.01
C ALA A 160 9.71 1.46 29.35
N VAL A 161 10.20 1.88 30.52
CA VAL A 161 11.51 1.43 31.02
C VAL A 161 11.47 -0.07 31.32
N ASP A 162 10.42 -0.55 31.97
CA ASP A 162 10.26 -1.98 32.27
C ASP A 162 10.22 -2.80 30.97
N TYR A 163 9.51 -2.34 29.93
CA TYR A 163 9.48 -2.95 28.61
C TYR A 163 10.89 -3.12 28.01
N LEU A 164 11.75 -2.11 28.10
CA LEU A 164 13.13 -2.21 27.62
C LEU A 164 13.90 -3.35 28.31
N THR A 165 13.62 -3.64 29.58
CA THR A 165 14.32 -4.70 30.31
C THR A 165 14.07 -6.11 29.75
N TRP A 166 12.97 -6.30 29.00
CA TRP A 166 12.62 -7.56 28.33
C TRP A 166 13.34 -7.74 26.99
N THR A 167 14.03 -6.72 26.50
CA THR A 167 14.61 -6.73 25.15
C THR A 167 16.02 -7.31 25.13
N TYR A 168 16.43 -7.82 23.96
CA TYR A 168 17.82 -8.20 23.71
C TYR A 168 18.79 -7.03 23.88
N PHE A 169 18.33 -5.80 23.59
CA PHE A 169 19.09 -4.57 23.84
C PHE A 169 19.53 -4.47 25.30
N PHE A 170 18.63 -4.64 26.26
CA PHE A 170 18.99 -4.54 27.67
C PHE A 170 20.01 -5.60 28.09
N ARG A 171 19.89 -6.82 27.57
CA ARG A 171 20.90 -7.88 27.81
C ARG A 171 22.28 -7.50 27.28
N ARG A 172 22.36 -6.90 26.09
CA ARG A 172 23.61 -6.46 25.48
C ARG A 172 24.18 -5.20 26.13
N LEU A 173 23.34 -4.26 26.55
CA LEU A 173 23.74 -3.06 27.27
C LEU A 173 24.57 -3.41 28.52
N LEU A 174 24.18 -4.45 29.26
CA LEU A 174 24.89 -4.90 30.46
C LEU A 174 26.25 -5.56 30.17
N LEU A 175 26.43 -6.12 28.96
CA LEU A 175 27.64 -6.85 28.57
C LEU A 175 28.64 -5.97 27.81
N ASN A 176 28.14 -5.00 27.04
CA ASN A 176 28.94 -4.09 26.24
C ASN A 176 28.38 -2.65 26.28
N PRO A 177 28.45 -1.94 27.42
CA PRO A 177 27.87 -0.60 27.57
C PRO A 177 28.47 0.42 26.59
N SER A 178 29.78 0.33 26.32
CA SER A 178 30.51 1.26 25.44
C SER A 178 29.95 1.29 24.02
N TYR A 179 29.47 0.16 23.50
CA TYR A 179 28.84 0.09 22.18
C TYR A 179 27.60 0.99 22.07
N TYR A 180 26.88 1.16 23.17
CA TYR A 180 25.66 1.98 23.24
C TYR A 180 25.92 3.42 23.72
N GLY A 181 27.19 3.85 23.76
CA GLY A 181 27.57 5.17 24.28
C GLY A 181 27.34 5.32 25.79
N ALA A 182 27.31 4.20 26.51
CA ALA A 182 27.02 4.11 27.94
C ALA A 182 28.32 3.90 28.77
N GLU A 183 29.42 4.52 28.34
CA GLU A 183 30.75 4.37 28.97
C GLU A 183 30.75 4.88 30.42
N GLY A 184 31.32 4.08 31.33
CA GLY A 184 31.50 4.47 32.74
C GLY A 184 30.23 4.46 33.61
N LEU A 185 29.11 3.92 33.12
CA LEU A 185 27.89 3.79 33.93
C LEU A 185 28.06 2.72 35.01
N GLU A 186 28.13 3.15 36.27
CA GLU A 186 27.85 2.29 37.42
C GLU A 186 26.40 1.78 37.36
N LYS A 187 26.10 0.64 38.02
CA LYS A 187 24.76 0.01 37.99
C LYS A 187 23.63 0.98 38.37
N GLU A 188 23.93 1.97 39.20
CA GLU A 188 22.99 2.99 39.67
C GLU A 188 22.62 4.01 38.57
N ASN A 189 23.49 4.25 37.59
CA ASN A 189 23.27 5.19 36.49
C ASN A 189 22.58 4.55 35.27
N LEU A 190 22.43 3.21 35.24
CA LEU A 190 21.74 2.50 34.15
C LEU A 190 20.26 2.93 34.03
N ASN A 191 19.58 3.10 35.17
CA ASN A 191 18.18 3.54 35.18
C ASN A 191 18.02 4.96 34.62
N LEU A 192 18.98 5.85 34.89
CA LEU A 192 19.01 7.21 34.33
C LEU A 192 19.21 7.16 32.81
N TYR A 193 20.12 6.32 32.34
CA TYR A 193 20.35 6.12 30.91
C TYR A 193 19.10 5.59 30.20
N LEU A 194 18.47 4.51 30.71
CA LEU A 194 17.23 3.97 30.14
C LEU A 194 16.10 5.00 30.15
N SER A 195 15.95 5.75 31.25
CA SER A 195 14.95 6.80 31.34
C SER A 195 15.19 7.90 30.30
N SER A 196 16.45 8.27 30.05
CA SER A 196 16.80 9.27 29.02
C SER A 196 16.49 8.79 27.59
N LEU A 197 16.67 7.50 27.31
CA LEU A 197 16.31 6.90 26.03
C LEU A 197 14.80 6.94 25.81
N ILE A 198 14.03 6.53 26.83
CA ILE A 198 12.55 6.59 26.81
C ILE A 198 12.07 8.03 26.64
N GLU A 199 12.62 8.98 27.38
CA GLU A 199 12.24 10.40 27.27
C GLU A 199 12.52 10.95 25.87
N THR A 200 13.65 10.59 25.27
CA THR A 200 14.01 11.00 23.91
C THR A 200 13.05 10.40 22.87
N ALA A 201 12.70 9.12 23.01
CA ALA A 201 11.78 8.45 22.12
C ALA A 201 10.35 9.01 22.24
N ILE A 202 9.85 9.23 23.47
CA ILE A 202 8.54 9.83 23.72
C ILE A 202 8.49 11.26 23.16
N ARG A 203 9.53 12.06 23.36
CA ARG A 203 9.60 13.41 22.77
C ARG A 203 9.53 13.38 21.24
N SER A 204 10.15 12.40 20.59
CA SER A 204 10.05 12.20 19.13
C SER A 204 8.62 11.88 18.70
N LEU A 205 7.89 11.08 19.49
CA LEU A 205 6.49 10.74 19.25
C LEU A 205 5.54 11.93 19.51
N GLU A 206 5.78 12.73 20.55
CA GLU A 206 5.05 13.97 20.81
C GLU A 206 5.23 14.97 19.67
N GLN A 207 6.47 15.15 19.17
CA GLN A 207 6.75 15.98 17.99
C GLN A 207 6.05 15.50 16.72
N SER A 208 5.69 14.21 16.67
CA SER A 208 4.95 13.60 15.56
C SER A 208 3.44 13.55 15.83
N ARG A 209 2.99 14.09 16.97
CA ARG A 209 1.61 14.09 17.45
C ARG A 209 1.01 12.67 17.58
N CYS A 210 1.85 11.67 17.79
CA CYS A 210 1.44 10.27 17.93
C CYS A 210 1.07 9.91 19.38
N VAL A 211 1.78 10.50 20.34
CA VAL A 211 1.60 10.27 21.77
C VAL A 211 1.44 11.62 22.47
N GLU A 212 0.65 11.65 23.52
CA GLU A 212 0.53 12.75 24.46
C GLU A 212 0.94 12.28 25.86
N VAL A 213 1.65 13.14 26.57
CA VAL A 213 1.97 12.95 27.98
C VAL A 213 1.02 13.79 28.82
N ASP A 214 0.39 13.17 29.81
CA ASP A 214 -0.56 13.81 30.73
C ASP A 214 0.12 14.90 31.60
N GLU A 215 -0.69 15.72 32.28
CA GLU A 215 -0.23 16.79 33.17
C GLU A 215 0.68 16.29 34.30
N ASP A 216 0.48 15.03 34.74
CA ASP A 216 1.29 14.35 35.74
C ASP A 216 2.72 14.00 35.24
N ARG A 217 2.99 14.22 33.95
CA ARG A 217 4.24 13.92 33.22
C ARG A 217 4.65 12.45 33.22
N ARG A 218 3.74 11.54 33.57
CA ARG A 218 3.99 10.10 33.75
C ARG A 218 3.09 9.25 32.86
N THR A 219 1.83 9.63 32.74
CA THR A 219 0.81 8.89 32.00
C THR A 219 0.90 9.21 30.51
N LEU A 220 0.75 8.19 29.67
CA LEU A 220 0.91 8.25 28.22
C LEU A 220 -0.40 7.88 27.53
N PHE A 221 -0.81 8.70 26.57
CA PHE A 221 -2.01 8.47 25.77
C PHE A 221 -1.66 8.39 24.28
N SER A 222 -2.26 7.43 23.58
CA SER A 222 -2.17 7.38 22.11
C SER A 222 -3.15 8.35 21.48
N ARG A 223 -2.66 9.18 20.54
CA ARG A 223 -3.47 10.06 19.71
C ARG A 223 -3.86 9.34 18.40
N THR A 224 -4.86 9.85 17.67
CA THR A 224 -5.28 9.31 16.37
C THR A 224 -4.11 9.09 15.40
N PRO A 225 -3.15 10.04 15.22
CA PRO A 225 -1.99 9.83 14.36
C PRO A 225 -1.12 8.63 14.78
N GLY A 226 -0.96 8.39 16.08
CA GLY A 226 -0.21 7.24 16.61
C GLY A 226 -0.92 5.91 16.34
N ARG A 227 -2.26 5.89 16.48
CA ARG A 227 -3.08 4.73 16.12
C ARG A 227 -3.00 4.41 14.63
N ILE A 228 -3.02 5.42 13.76
CA ILE A 228 -2.87 5.26 12.30
C ILE A 228 -1.47 4.70 11.97
N ALA A 229 -0.40 5.27 12.55
CA ALA A 229 0.96 4.77 12.35
C ALA A 229 1.09 3.29 12.75
N SER A 230 0.56 2.92 13.93
CA SER A 230 0.58 1.54 14.44
C SER A 230 -0.24 0.59 13.54
N TYR A 231 -1.46 0.99 13.18
CA TYR A 231 -2.38 0.16 12.39
C TYR A 231 -1.82 -0.18 10.99
N TYR A 232 -1.22 0.80 10.31
CA TYR A 232 -0.64 0.61 8.97
C TYR A 232 0.84 0.20 8.98
N TYR A 233 1.42 0.03 10.17
CA TYR A 233 2.83 -0.33 10.36
C TYR A 233 3.79 0.66 9.69
N LEU A 234 3.50 1.95 9.85
CA LEU A 234 4.27 3.05 9.26
C LEU A 234 5.21 3.69 10.27
N ASN A 235 6.27 4.32 9.75
CA ASN A 235 7.13 5.15 10.58
C ASN A 235 6.33 6.34 11.13
N HIS A 236 6.51 6.68 12.41
CA HIS A 236 5.83 7.82 13.03
C HIS A 236 6.13 9.15 12.30
N LYS A 237 7.31 9.26 11.67
CA LYS A 237 7.71 10.42 10.86
C LYS A 237 6.90 10.54 9.56
N THR A 238 6.40 9.43 9.02
CA THR A 238 5.51 9.41 7.85
C THR A 238 4.21 10.12 8.15
N VAL A 239 3.62 9.81 9.31
CA VAL A 239 2.39 10.47 9.78
C VAL A 239 2.64 11.93 10.11
N LYS A 240 3.80 12.27 10.70
CA LYS A 240 4.21 13.67 10.89
C LYS A 240 4.28 14.43 9.56
N LEU A 241 4.92 13.85 8.54
CA LEU A 241 5.02 14.44 7.20
C LEU A 241 3.63 14.71 6.59
N PHE A 242 2.68 13.80 6.80
CA PHE A 242 1.29 13.98 6.36
C PHE A 242 0.62 15.15 7.07
N LEU A 243 0.74 15.24 8.39
CA LEU A 243 0.17 16.35 9.17
C LEU A 243 0.79 17.70 8.82
N ASP A 244 2.06 17.71 8.40
CA ASP A 244 2.79 18.94 8.07
C ASP A 244 2.55 19.41 6.63
N ARG A 245 2.33 18.49 5.67
CA ARG A 245 2.27 18.81 4.23
C ARG A 245 0.89 18.70 3.59
N LEU A 246 -0.02 17.88 4.12
CA LEU A 246 -1.37 17.77 3.56
C LEU A 246 -2.17 19.04 3.82
N SER A 247 -3.04 19.39 2.87
CA SER A 247 -3.91 20.56 2.95
C SER A 247 -5.30 20.25 2.38
N VAL A 248 -6.28 21.11 2.69
CA VAL A 248 -7.67 21.02 2.18
C VAL A 248 -7.74 21.04 0.64
N SER A 249 -6.73 21.62 -0.02
CA SER A 249 -6.68 21.83 -1.47
C SER A 249 -5.63 20.99 -2.19
N SER A 250 -4.97 20.05 -1.51
CA SER A 250 -3.91 19.21 -2.09
C SER A 250 -4.38 18.50 -3.35
N THR A 251 -3.66 18.69 -4.46
CA THR A 251 -3.93 18.04 -5.75
C THR A 251 -3.41 16.60 -5.75
N VAL A 252 -3.82 15.79 -6.72
CA VAL A 252 -3.32 14.41 -6.86
C VAL A 252 -1.79 14.37 -7.03
N MET A 253 -1.21 15.37 -7.68
CA MET A 253 0.24 15.48 -7.83
C MET A 253 0.94 15.89 -6.53
N ASP A 254 0.32 16.76 -5.72
CA ASP A 254 0.84 17.08 -4.37
C ASP A 254 0.83 15.83 -3.49
N LEU A 255 -0.26 15.05 -3.54
CA LEU A 255 -0.39 13.79 -2.81
C LEU A 255 0.66 12.77 -3.25
N LEU A 256 0.93 12.67 -4.57
CA LEU A 256 2.00 11.83 -5.09
C LEU A 256 3.38 12.28 -4.60
N LEU A 257 3.66 13.59 -4.58
CA LEU A 257 4.92 14.12 -4.07
C LEU A 257 5.10 13.80 -2.58
N ILE A 258 4.03 13.97 -1.78
CA ILE A 258 4.02 13.62 -0.35
C ILE A 258 4.24 12.11 -0.17
N LEU A 259 3.53 11.25 -0.91
CA LEU A 259 3.69 9.80 -0.90
C LEU A 259 5.13 9.39 -1.20
N THR A 260 5.79 10.02 -2.17
CA THR A 260 7.16 9.66 -2.56
C THR A 260 8.23 10.15 -1.58
N SER A 261 7.89 11.12 -0.73
CA SER A 261 8.80 11.74 0.25
C SER A 261 8.81 11.02 1.61
N VAL A 262 8.10 9.90 1.76
CA VAL A 262 7.97 9.20 3.05
C VAL A 262 9.21 8.33 3.36
N PRO A 263 9.57 8.19 4.66
CA PRO A 263 10.69 7.37 5.12
C PRO A 263 10.68 5.91 4.66
N GLU A 264 9.51 5.31 4.36
CA GLU A 264 9.43 3.94 3.85
C GLU A 264 10.16 3.75 2.51
N TYR A 265 10.42 4.84 1.79
CA TYR A 265 11.18 4.82 0.54
C TYR A 265 12.64 5.24 0.68
N ASP A 266 13.14 5.48 1.90
CA ASP A 266 14.54 5.82 2.15
C ASP A 266 15.45 4.72 1.58
N GLU A 267 15.07 3.44 1.70
CA GLU A 267 15.88 2.28 1.30
C GLU A 267 15.76 1.88 -0.18
N ILE A 268 15.06 2.66 -1.02
CA ILE A 268 15.03 2.40 -2.46
C ILE A 268 16.44 2.59 -3.04
N PRO A 269 17.03 1.58 -3.69
CA PRO A 269 18.43 1.66 -4.10
C PRO A 269 18.59 2.65 -5.25
N VAL A 270 19.65 3.46 -5.18
CA VAL A 270 20.16 4.23 -6.31
C VAL A 270 21.55 3.70 -6.62
N ARG A 271 21.67 2.94 -7.71
CA ARG A 271 22.91 2.24 -8.08
C ARG A 271 23.84 3.19 -8.83
N HIS A 272 25.10 2.78 -8.97
CA HIS A 272 26.11 3.57 -9.69
C HIS A 272 25.65 3.90 -11.13
N ASN A 273 25.77 5.18 -11.52
CA ASN A 273 25.34 5.74 -12.81
C ASN A 273 23.81 5.78 -13.03
N GLU A 274 22.98 5.38 -12.06
CA GLU A 274 21.53 5.49 -12.21
C GLU A 274 21.05 6.94 -12.23
N GLU A 275 21.85 7.92 -11.78
CA GLU A 275 21.54 9.33 -11.90
C GLU A 275 21.35 9.78 -13.37
N LEU A 276 22.12 9.19 -14.30
CA LEU A 276 21.98 9.43 -15.73
C LEU A 276 20.72 8.77 -16.28
N ILE A 277 20.45 7.53 -15.86
CA ILE A 277 19.27 6.76 -16.28
C ILE A 277 17.99 7.43 -15.75
N ASN A 278 18.00 7.90 -14.51
CA ASN A 278 16.93 8.66 -13.89
C ASN A 278 16.69 9.98 -14.64
N SER A 279 17.76 10.67 -15.05
CA SER A 279 17.66 11.87 -15.89
C SER A 279 17.02 11.58 -17.24
N ASP A 280 17.35 10.46 -17.88
CA ASP A 280 16.75 10.05 -19.15
C ASP A 280 15.28 9.62 -19.00
N LEU A 281 14.94 8.89 -17.93
CA LEU A 281 13.57 8.52 -17.60
C LEU A 281 12.71 9.77 -17.35
N ALA A 282 13.25 10.75 -16.62
CA ALA A 282 12.57 12.00 -16.30
C ALA A 282 12.15 12.82 -17.54
N LYS A 283 12.84 12.66 -18.68
CA LYS A 283 12.45 13.33 -19.95
C LYS A 283 11.08 12.87 -20.45
N GLN A 284 10.67 11.65 -20.12
CA GLN A 284 9.38 11.07 -20.49
C GLN A 284 8.28 11.30 -19.45
N CYS A 285 8.66 11.73 -18.24
CA CYS A 285 7.75 11.99 -17.13
C CYS A 285 7.11 13.39 -17.19
N VAL A 286 5.98 13.55 -16.51
CA VAL A 286 5.22 14.81 -16.45
C VAL A 286 5.90 15.80 -15.50
N VAL A 287 6.19 15.36 -14.28
CA VAL A 287 6.91 16.11 -13.24
C VAL A 287 8.39 15.88 -13.41
N LYS A 288 9.14 16.99 -13.48
CA LYS A 288 10.59 17.02 -13.65
C LYS A 288 11.25 17.54 -12.38
N PHE A 289 12.44 17.02 -12.10
CA PHE A 289 13.28 17.42 -10.98
C PHE A 289 14.58 18.06 -11.47
N ASP A 290 15.23 18.79 -10.59
CA ASP A 290 16.56 19.32 -10.84
C ASP A 290 17.57 18.18 -11.04
N GLN A 291 18.54 18.40 -11.91
CA GLN A 291 19.50 17.35 -12.27
C GLN A 291 20.38 16.91 -11.09
N SER A 292 20.53 17.77 -10.07
CA SER A 292 21.34 17.52 -8.88
C SER A 292 20.74 16.52 -7.90
N VAL A 293 19.47 16.12 -8.07
CA VAL A 293 18.76 15.25 -7.11
C VAL A 293 18.37 13.89 -7.71
N TYR A 294 18.87 13.54 -8.89
CA TYR A 294 18.57 12.24 -9.51
C TYR A 294 19.24 11.05 -8.83
N ASP A 295 20.06 11.29 -7.82
CA ASP A 295 20.62 10.26 -6.95
C ASP A 295 19.84 10.08 -5.64
N ASP A 296 18.74 10.83 -5.45
CA ASP A 296 17.86 10.73 -4.29
C ASP A 296 16.87 9.55 -4.45
N PRO A 297 16.75 8.64 -3.47
CA PRO A 297 15.79 7.53 -3.51
C PRO A 297 14.34 7.97 -3.64
N HIS A 298 13.94 9.12 -3.06
CA HIS A 298 12.59 9.67 -3.17
C HIS A 298 12.29 10.16 -4.59
N VAL A 299 13.28 10.81 -5.23
CA VAL A 299 13.16 11.26 -6.63
C VAL A 299 13.03 10.07 -7.56
N LYS A 300 13.88 9.04 -7.38
CA LYS A 300 13.75 7.79 -8.13
C LYS A 300 12.38 7.15 -7.93
N THR A 301 11.89 7.07 -6.70
CA THR A 301 10.54 6.57 -6.37
C THR A 301 9.46 7.34 -7.11
N HIS A 302 9.55 8.68 -7.16
CA HIS A 302 8.61 9.52 -7.88
C HIS A 302 8.62 9.27 -9.39
N LEU A 303 9.80 9.10 -9.99
CA LEU A 303 9.94 8.73 -11.40
C LEU A 303 9.34 7.35 -11.69
N LEU A 304 9.53 6.38 -10.79
CA LEU A 304 8.97 5.03 -10.92
C LEU A 304 7.42 5.05 -10.90
N TYR A 305 6.80 5.84 -10.02
CA TYR A 305 5.34 6.01 -10.04
C TYR A 305 4.85 6.63 -11.35
N GLN A 306 5.52 7.67 -11.84
CA GLN A 306 5.15 8.28 -13.12
C GLN A 306 5.32 7.30 -14.29
N ALA A 307 6.43 6.57 -14.33
CA ALA A 307 6.67 5.52 -15.33
C ALA A 307 5.59 4.43 -15.27
N HIS A 308 5.14 4.07 -14.07
CA HIS A 308 4.03 3.13 -13.86
C HIS A 308 2.70 3.66 -14.41
N PHE A 309 2.32 4.90 -14.09
CA PHE A 309 1.07 5.51 -14.59
C PHE A 309 1.09 5.68 -16.12
N LEU A 310 2.24 6.04 -16.69
CA LEU A 310 2.44 6.16 -18.13
C LEU A 310 2.58 4.78 -18.82
N ARG A 311 2.77 3.71 -18.04
CA ARG A 311 3.13 2.36 -18.53
C ARG A 311 4.35 2.38 -19.46
N LEU A 312 5.39 3.14 -19.09
CA LEU A 312 6.64 3.19 -19.83
C LEU A 312 7.36 1.84 -19.79
N THR A 313 8.19 1.59 -20.80
CA THR A 313 9.16 0.50 -20.74
C THR A 313 10.30 0.91 -19.82
N LEU A 314 10.56 0.12 -18.78
CA LEU A 314 11.61 0.43 -17.82
C LEU A 314 13.00 0.09 -18.41
N PRO A 315 14.07 0.82 -18.02
CA PRO A 315 15.39 0.68 -18.64
C PRO A 315 16.01 -0.71 -18.50
N CYS A 316 15.81 -1.35 -17.35
CA CYS A 316 16.33 -2.67 -17.04
C CYS A 316 15.48 -3.36 -15.95
N THR A 317 15.76 -4.66 -15.73
CA THR A 317 15.08 -5.50 -14.73
C THR A 317 15.22 -4.99 -13.30
N ASP A 318 16.28 -4.24 -13.00
CA ASP A 318 16.48 -3.63 -11.68
C ASP A 318 15.40 -2.58 -11.39
N TYR A 319 15.05 -1.74 -12.38
CA TYR A 319 13.96 -0.77 -12.24
C TYR A 319 12.59 -1.46 -12.10
N GLU A 320 12.38 -2.61 -12.76
CA GLU A 320 11.17 -3.41 -12.57
C GLU A 320 11.06 -3.93 -11.13
N THR A 321 12.18 -4.39 -10.56
CA THR A 321 12.27 -4.86 -9.17
C THR A 321 12.06 -3.72 -8.17
N ASP A 322 12.64 -2.55 -8.45
CA ASP A 322 12.50 -1.36 -7.62
C ASP A 322 11.04 -0.85 -7.65
N LEU A 323 10.41 -0.81 -8.84
CA LEU A 323 8.99 -0.45 -8.96
C LEU A 323 8.10 -1.39 -8.16
N LYS A 324 8.36 -2.71 -8.21
CA LYS A 324 7.61 -3.68 -7.41
C LYS A 324 7.73 -3.38 -5.91
N SER A 325 8.95 -3.11 -5.43
CA SER A 325 9.20 -2.74 -4.03
C SER A 325 8.46 -1.45 -3.64
N VAL A 326 8.43 -0.45 -4.52
CA VAL A 326 7.69 0.81 -4.30
C VAL A 326 6.18 0.56 -4.20
N LEU A 327 5.61 -0.17 -5.16
CA LEU A 327 4.18 -0.49 -5.22
C LEU A 327 3.73 -1.37 -4.07
N ASP A 328 4.60 -2.25 -3.56
CA ASP A 328 4.30 -3.15 -2.45
C ASP A 328 3.98 -2.43 -1.14
N GLN A 329 4.52 -1.21 -0.96
CA GLN A 329 4.30 -0.35 0.21
C GLN A 329 3.18 0.67 0.01
N SER A 330 2.82 0.95 -1.26
CA SER A 330 1.95 2.06 -1.64
C SER A 330 0.57 2.06 -0.95
N ILE A 331 -0.11 0.90 -0.90
CA ILE A 331 -1.50 0.81 -0.42
C ILE A 331 -1.61 1.25 1.04
N ARG A 332 -0.76 0.71 1.92
CA ARG A 332 -0.81 1.03 3.36
C ARG A 332 -0.50 2.51 3.63
N ILE A 333 0.42 3.09 2.87
CA ILE A 333 0.81 4.49 3.01
C ILE A 333 -0.33 5.42 2.54
N VAL A 334 -0.94 5.14 1.39
CA VAL A 334 -2.06 5.93 0.85
C VAL A 334 -3.33 5.77 1.69
N GLN A 335 -3.58 4.60 2.26
CA GLN A 335 -4.70 4.39 3.19
C GLN A 335 -4.52 5.16 4.50
N ALA A 336 -3.31 5.22 5.05
CA ALA A 336 -3.00 6.08 6.20
C ALA A 336 -3.15 7.57 5.87
N MET A 337 -2.68 7.99 4.69
CA MET A 337 -2.88 9.34 4.16
C MET A 337 -4.38 9.68 4.09
N PHE A 338 -5.21 8.75 3.60
CA PHE A 338 -6.66 8.92 3.55
C PHE A 338 -7.24 9.10 4.96
N ASP A 339 -6.90 8.24 5.92
CA ASP A 339 -7.45 8.34 7.28
C ASP A 339 -7.08 9.65 7.97
N ILE A 340 -5.88 10.18 7.75
CA ILE A 340 -5.49 11.50 8.26
C ILE A 340 -6.32 12.60 7.60
N THR A 341 -6.55 12.53 6.28
CA THR A 341 -7.39 13.54 5.60
C THR A 341 -8.86 13.46 6.01
N ALA A 342 -9.37 12.25 6.29
CA ALA A 342 -10.72 12.03 6.75
C ALA A 342 -10.92 12.53 8.19
N GLU A 343 -9.93 12.32 9.07
CA GLU A 343 -9.93 12.85 10.43
C GLU A 343 -9.95 14.39 10.45
N GLN A 344 -9.29 15.03 9.48
CA GLN A 344 -9.35 16.49 9.31
C GLN A 344 -10.63 17.00 8.63
N GLY A 345 -11.50 16.09 8.17
CA GLY A 345 -12.75 16.45 7.47
C GLY A 345 -12.55 17.02 6.06
N TRP A 346 -11.40 16.81 5.40
CA TRP A 346 -11.12 17.43 4.10
C TRP A 346 -11.68 16.61 2.94
N LEU A 347 -12.90 16.94 2.47
CA LEU A 347 -13.59 16.17 1.43
C LEU A 347 -12.78 16.08 0.13
N ALA A 348 -12.36 17.22 -0.42
CA ALA A 348 -11.70 17.26 -1.72
C ALA A 348 -10.39 16.45 -1.72
N THR A 349 -9.58 16.62 -0.67
CA THR A 349 -8.33 15.88 -0.51
C THR A 349 -8.58 14.39 -0.29
N ALA A 350 -9.56 14.01 0.52
CA ALA A 350 -9.90 12.60 0.74
C ALA A 350 -10.30 11.88 -0.56
N LEU A 351 -11.14 12.51 -1.40
CA LEU A 351 -11.52 11.96 -2.72
C LEU A 351 -10.30 11.84 -3.65
N ARG A 352 -9.40 12.85 -3.65
CA ARG A 352 -8.16 12.82 -4.45
C ARG A 352 -7.17 11.76 -3.98
N THR A 353 -7.13 11.45 -2.68
CA THR A 353 -6.33 10.35 -2.14
C THR A 353 -6.86 8.99 -2.63
N ILE A 354 -8.18 8.83 -2.76
CA ILE A 354 -8.76 7.62 -3.38
C ILE A 354 -8.40 7.55 -4.87
N ASN A 355 -8.46 8.67 -5.60
CA ASN A 355 -8.03 8.70 -7.00
C ASN A 355 -6.55 8.29 -7.15
N LEU A 356 -5.67 8.76 -6.26
CA LEU A 356 -4.27 8.34 -6.25
C LEU A 356 -4.14 6.83 -6.03
N LEU A 357 -4.92 6.25 -5.12
CA LEU A 357 -4.94 4.80 -4.89
C LEU A 357 -5.39 4.04 -6.15
N GLN A 358 -6.44 4.50 -6.83
CA GLN A 358 -6.90 3.89 -8.10
C GLN A 358 -5.84 4.00 -9.21
N MET A 359 -5.13 5.13 -9.32
CA MET A 359 -4.04 5.34 -10.27
C MET A 359 -2.90 4.33 -10.06
N ILE A 360 -2.55 4.06 -8.80
CA ILE A 360 -1.54 3.08 -8.40
C ILE A 360 -1.97 1.67 -8.77
N VAL A 361 -3.23 1.29 -8.51
CA VAL A 361 -3.72 -0.06 -8.83
C VAL A 361 -3.86 -0.27 -10.34
N GLN A 362 -4.38 0.70 -11.09
CA GLN A 362 -4.65 0.55 -12.53
C GLN A 362 -3.51 0.97 -13.45
N ALA A 363 -2.43 1.53 -12.90
CA ALA A 363 -1.27 2.01 -13.66
C ALA A 363 -1.69 2.99 -14.77
N ARG A 364 -2.49 4.00 -14.40
CA ARG A 364 -3.03 5.05 -15.29
C ARG A 364 -3.24 6.33 -14.51
N PHE A 365 -3.23 7.48 -15.19
CA PHE A 365 -3.68 8.73 -14.60
C PHE A 365 -5.21 8.78 -14.54
N VAL A 366 -5.75 9.48 -13.55
CA VAL A 366 -7.20 9.68 -13.43
C VAL A 366 -7.79 10.49 -14.60
N ASP A 367 -6.97 11.36 -15.21
CA ASP A 367 -7.35 12.19 -16.37
C ASP A 367 -7.22 11.44 -17.71
N ASP A 368 -6.66 10.22 -17.72
CA ASP A 368 -6.63 9.39 -18.92
C ASP A 368 -8.05 8.94 -19.29
N PRO A 369 -8.33 8.64 -20.58
CA PRO A 369 -9.62 8.10 -20.97
C PRO A 369 -9.93 6.82 -20.17
N PRO A 370 -11.13 6.67 -19.57
CA PRO A 370 -11.44 5.53 -18.69
C PRO A 370 -11.23 4.15 -19.34
N LEU A 371 -11.42 4.06 -20.66
CA LEU A 371 -11.21 2.82 -21.42
C LEU A 371 -9.74 2.39 -21.49
N SER A 372 -8.77 3.27 -21.21
CA SER A 372 -7.33 2.96 -21.22
C SER A 372 -6.88 2.08 -20.05
N VAL A 373 -7.78 1.84 -19.08
CA VAL A 373 -7.60 0.91 -17.98
C VAL A 373 -7.66 -0.54 -18.48
N LEU A 374 -8.44 -0.80 -19.53
CA LEU A 374 -8.67 -2.13 -20.09
C LEU A 374 -7.37 -2.74 -20.66
N PRO A 375 -7.21 -4.06 -20.59
CA PRO A 375 -6.00 -4.72 -21.07
C PRO A 375 -5.83 -4.53 -22.58
N GLY A 376 -4.59 -4.34 -23.03
CA GLY A 376 -4.26 -4.08 -24.43
C GLY A 376 -4.69 -2.70 -24.97
N VAL A 377 -5.48 -1.91 -24.23
CA VAL A 377 -5.95 -0.60 -24.67
C VAL A 377 -5.00 0.50 -24.21
N ASP A 378 -4.26 1.09 -25.14
CA ASP A 378 -3.47 2.30 -24.88
C ASP A 378 -4.33 3.58 -24.94
N VAL A 379 -3.75 4.72 -24.58
CA VAL A 379 -4.46 6.01 -24.54
C VAL A 379 -4.95 6.41 -25.94
N TYR A 380 -4.20 6.08 -27.00
CA TYR A 380 -4.58 6.39 -28.38
C TYR A 380 -5.80 5.56 -28.83
N ALA A 381 -5.74 4.25 -28.63
CA ALA A 381 -6.83 3.31 -28.89
C ALA A 381 -8.07 3.67 -28.08
N ALA A 382 -7.92 4.00 -26.79
CA ALA A 382 -9.03 4.44 -25.95
C ALA A 382 -9.72 5.69 -26.52
N ARG A 383 -8.98 6.75 -26.87
CA ARG A 383 -9.55 7.96 -27.49
C ARG A 383 -10.25 7.66 -28.82
N ARG A 384 -9.65 6.81 -29.65
CA ARG A 384 -10.25 6.40 -30.93
C ARG A 384 -11.54 5.61 -30.72
N LEU A 385 -11.56 4.67 -29.77
CA LEU A 385 -12.77 3.92 -29.39
C LEU A 385 -13.85 4.87 -28.89
N CYS A 386 -13.54 5.83 -28.01
CA CYS A 386 -14.51 6.81 -27.54
C CYS A 386 -15.13 7.59 -28.70
N SER A 387 -14.29 8.07 -29.64
CA SER A 387 -14.75 8.84 -30.80
C SER A 387 -15.60 8.02 -31.79
N ARG A 388 -15.24 6.76 -32.06
CA ARG A 388 -15.94 5.88 -33.00
C ARG A 388 -17.25 5.36 -32.43
N CYS A 389 -17.26 5.03 -31.14
CA CYS A 389 -18.37 4.35 -30.46
C CYS A 389 -19.36 5.32 -29.80
N ARG A 390 -18.96 6.58 -29.56
CA ARG A 390 -19.65 7.51 -28.66
C ARG A 390 -19.82 6.94 -27.25
N VAL A 391 -18.80 6.21 -26.79
CA VAL A 391 -18.74 5.57 -25.48
C VAL A 391 -17.60 6.22 -24.71
N GLU A 392 -17.92 6.94 -23.64
CA GLU A 392 -16.93 7.68 -22.84
C GLU A 392 -16.57 6.96 -21.55
N THR A 393 -17.45 6.08 -21.06
CA THR A 393 -17.29 5.40 -19.77
C THR A 393 -17.34 3.88 -19.92
N ILE A 394 -16.74 3.18 -18.95
CA ILE A 394 -16.75 1.71 -18.91
C ILE A 394 -18.19 1.16 -18.81
N PRO A 395 -19.10 1.69 -17.97
CA PRO A 395 -20.48 1.21 -17.92
C PRO A 395 -21.25 1.36 -19.24
N GLN A 396 -20.99 2.44 -20.00
CA GLN A 396 -21.56 2.60 -21.35
C GLN A 396 -21.05 1.51 -22.30
N LEU A 397 -19.74 1.21 -22.25
CA LEU A 397 -19.17 0.13 -23.07
C LEU A 397 -19.78 -1.23 -22.72
N MET A 398 -19.97 -1.50 -21.42
CA MET A 398 -20.60 -2.73 -20.95
C MET A 398 -22.02 -2.89 -21.48
N GLU A 399 -22.81 -1.80 -21.49
CA GLU A 399 -24.18 -1.80 -21.99
C GLU A 399 -24.24 -2.01 -23.52
N GLU A 400 -23.36 -1.37 -24.29
CA GLU A 400 -23.30 -1.58 -25.75
C GLU A 400 -22.84 -3.00 -26.10
N CYS A 401 -21.83 -3.53 -25.42
CA CYS A 401 -21.40 -4.93 -25.56
C CYS A 401 -22.48 -5.93 -25.12
N ARG A 402 -23.36 -5.55 -24.18
CA ARG A 402 -24.52 -6.35 -23.76
C ARG A 402 -25.56 -6.43 -24.88
N ARG A 403 -25.80 -5.32 -25.58
CA ARG A 403 -26.78 -5.22 -26.67
C ARG A 403 -26.32 -5.93 -27.92
N ASP A 404 -25.04 -5.76 -28.27
CA ASP A 404 -24.43 -6.41 -29.43
C ASP A 404 -23.06 -6.96 -29.08
N ARG A 405 -22.96 -8.31 -29.08
CA ARG A 405 -21.74 -9.05 -28.74
C ARG A 405 -20.58 -8.79 -29.70
N ASN A 406 -20.87 -8.44 -30.95
CA ASN A 406 -19.87 -8.15 -31.98
C ASN A 406 -19.54 -6.65 -32.04
N PHE A 407 -20.15 -5.82 -31.21
CA PHE A 407 -19.92 -4.38 -31.16
C PHE A 407 -18.44 -4.06 -31.01
N LEU A 408 -17.79 -4.61 -29.98
CA LEU A 408 -16.39 -4.31 -29.69
C LEU A 408 -15.46 -4.81 -30.81
N LEU A 409 -15.69 -6.01 -31.35
CA LEU A 409 -14.92 -6.55 -32.47
C LEU A 409 -14.96 -5.64 -33.71
N ARG A 410 -16.14 -5.11 -34.06
CA ARG A 410 -16.27 -4.19 -35.21
C ARG A 410 -15.69 -2.81 -34.90
N SER A 411 -15.96 -2.29 -33.72
CA SER A 411 -15.57 -0.95 -33.32
C SER A 411 -14.06 -0.79 -33.09
N SER A 412 -13.40 -1.86 -32.63
CA SER A 412 -11.95 -1.91 -32.37
C SER A 412 -11.12 -2.36 -33.58
N GLN A 413 -11.74 -2.55 -34.75
CA GLN A 413 -11.02 -2.98 -35.96
C GLN A 413 -9.88 -2.01 -36.30
N GLY A 414 -8.67 -2.56 -36.43
CA GLY A 414 -7.43 -1.82 -36.68
C GLY A 414 -6.88 -1.05 -35.47
N LEU A 415 -7.46 -1.23 -34.28
CA LEU A 415 -6.96 -0.69 -33.01
C LEU A 415 -6.50 -1.79 -32.06
N LEU A 416 -7.24 -2.90 -32.02
CA LEU A 416 -6.96 -4.06 -31.16
C LEU A 416 -6.95 -5.34 -31.98
N ASP A 417 -6.09 -6.28 -31.59
CA ASP A 417 -6.08 -7.63 -32.12
C ASP A 417 -7.25 -8.46 -31.56
N PRO A 418 -7.74 -9.50 -32.26
CA PRO A 418 -8.86 -10.31 -31.79
C PRO A 418 -8.65 -10.91 -30.39
N SER A 419 -7.41 -11.31 -30.05
CA SER A 419 -7.04 -11.80 -28.72
C SER A 419 -7.17 -10.73 -27.63
N GLN A 420 -6.77 -9.49 -27.94
CA GLN A 420 -6.93 -8.35 -27.03
C GLN A 420 -8.41 -8.02 -26.83
N VAL A 421 -9.23 -8.11 -27.89
CA VAL A 421 -10.67 -7.90 -27.77
C VAL A 421 -11.31 -8.94 -26.86
N GLU A 422 -10.90 -10.20 -26.96
CA GLU A 422 -11.36 -11.26 -26.06
C GLU A 422 -10.96 -10.98 -24.61
N GLU A 423 -9.71 -10.55 -24.37
CA GLU A 423 -9.23 -10.17 -23.03
C GLU A 423 -10.00 -8.98 -22.44
N VAL A 424 -10.34 -7.99 -23.27
CA VAL A 424 -11.20 -6.86 -22.88
C VAL A 424 -12.60 -7.35 -22.51
N LEU A 425 -13.22 -8.20 -23.32
CA LEU A 425 -14.56 -8.75 -23.02
C LEU A 425 -14.56 -9.57 -21.73
N LEU A 426 -13.52 -10.39 -21.51
CA LEU A 426 -13.33 -11.13 -20.26
C LEU A 426 -13.19 -10.17 -19.08
N THR A 427 -12.44 -9.09 -19.22
CA THR A 427 -12.29 -8.07 -18.18
C THR A 427 -13.62 -7.38 -17.87
N LEU A 428 -14.36 -6.92 -18.90
CA LEU A 428 -15.67 -6.30 -18.72
C LEU A 428 -16.67 -7.22 -18.02
N SER A 429 -16.59 -8.53 -18.24
CA SER A 429 -17.45 -9.51 -17.56
C SER A 429 -17.16 -9.66 -16.06
N ARG A 430 -15.94 -9.31 -15.63
CA ARG A 430 -15.50 -9.35 -14.23
C ARG A 430 -15.79 -8.06 -13.47
N LEU A 431 -15.97 -6.93 -14.17
CA LEU A 431 -16.16 -5.65 -13.51
C LEU A 431 -17.50 -5.57 -12.76
N PRO A 432 -17.51 -5.00 -11.54
CA PRO A 432 -18.72 -4.91 -10.74
C PRO A 432 -19.69 -3.86 -11.30
N VAL A 433 -20.98 -4.22 -11.39
CA VAL A 433 -22.07 -3.25 -11.58
C VAL A 433 -22.86 -3.13 -10.28
N ILE A 434 -22.85 -1.93 -9.74
CA ILE A 434 -23.39 -1.63 -8.41
C ILE A 434 -24.67 -0.83 -8.58
N GLY A 435 -25.79 -1.45 -8.21
CA GLY A 435 -27.07 -0.79 -7.99
C GLY A 435 -27.25 -0.47 -6.51
N LEU A 436 -27.48 0.79 -6.19
CA LEU A 436 -27.61 1.26 -4.80
C LEU A 436 -29.07 1.59 -4.48
N THR A 437 -29.46 1.25 -3.26
CA THR A 437 -30.67 1.80 -2.64
C THR A 437 -30.26 2.42 -1.32
N ALA A 438 -30.60 3.69 -1.12
CA ALA A 438 -30.40 4.36 0.16
C ALA A 438 -31.71 4.36 0.92
N SER A 439 -31.64 4.12 2.23
CA SER A 439 -32.75 4.41 3.13
C SER A 439 -32.27 5.18 4.34
N VAL A 440 -33.04 6.17 4.77
CA VAL A 440 -32.77 6.94 5.98
C VAL A 440 -33.67 6.42 7.08
N ASP A 441 -33.06 6.09 8.22
CA ASP A 441 -33.76 5.88 9.47
C ASP A 441 -33.62 7.14 10.33
N GLY A 442 -34.75 7.79 10.62
CA GLY A 442 -34.84 9.00 11.41
C GLY A 442 -36.18 9.06 12.16
N ARG A 443 -36.20 9.67 13.36
CA ARG A 443 -37.44 9.96 14.09
C ARG A 443 -38.15 11.14 13.42
N VAL A 444 -39.46 11.04 13.18
CA VAL A 444 -40.27 12.15 12.61
C VAL A 444 -40.92 12.92 13.77
N PRO A 445 -40.90 14.28 13.79
CA PRO A 445 -41.61 15.03 14.81
C PRO A 445 -43.13 14.78 14.65
N GLY A 446 -43.73 14.12 15.64
CA GLY A 446 -45.20 13.98 15.76
C GLY A 446 -45.70 12.54 15.67
N LYS A 447 -44.85 11.58 15.35
CA LYS A 447 -45.20 10.14 15.32
C LYS A 447 -44.09 9.34 16.00
N GLY A 448 -44.44 8.56 17.02
CA GLY A 448 -43.50 7.83 17.88
C GLY A 448 -42.80 6.62 17.26
N GLU A 449 -42.62 6.57 15.93
CA GLU A 449 -42.01 5.41 15.27
C GLU A 449 -40.90 5.84 14.29
N SER A 450 -39.71 5.24 14.47
CA SER A 450 -38.63 5.20 13.50
C SER A 450 -39.19 4.65 12.18
N SER A 451 -39.34 5.51 11.17
CA SER A 451 -39.90 5.13 9.88
C SER A 451 -38.78 5.10 8.85
N LYS A 452 -38.31 3.89 8.51
CA LYS A 452 -37.37 3.67 7.40
C LYS A 452 -37.97 4.19 6.10
N ARG A 453 -37.38 5.23 5.51
CA ARG A 453 -37.80 5.77 4.21
C ARG A 453 -36.75 5.47 3.17
N ILE A 454 -37.17 4.88 2.05
CA ILE A 454 -36.31 4.71 0.87
C ILE A 454 -36.10 6.09 0.26
N VAL A 455 -34.83 6.45 0.06
CA VAL A 455 -34.44 7.68 -0.63
C VAL A 455 -34.20 7.32 -2.09
N PRO A 456 -34.94 7.92 -3.04
CA PRO A 456 -34.70 7.70 -4.45
C PRO A 456 -33.33 8.29 -4.84
N LEU A 457 -32.39 7.40 -5.16
CA LEU A 457 -31.09 7.75 -5.75
C LEU A 457 -31.30 7.88 -7.27
N SER A 458 -31.71 9.05 -7.75
CA SER A 458 -31.94 9.29 -9.18
C SER A 458 -31.26 10.58 -9.62
N SER A 459 -30.50 10.50 -10.72
CA SER A 459 -29.90 11.66 -11.41
C SER A 459 -30.93 12.61 -12.03
N LYS A 460 -32.23 12.27 -11.99
CA LYS A 460 -33.34 13.07 -12.54
C LYS A 460 -34.52 13.23 -11.59
N ALA A 461 -34.38 12.93 -10.29
CA ALA A 461 -35.44 13.16 -9.31
C ALA A 461 -35.48 14.61 -8.82
N TYR A 462 -35.63 15.56 -9.74
CA TYR A 462 -36.32 16.79 -9.40
C TYR A 462 -37.80 16.39 -9.28
N LEU A 463 -38.40 16.64 -8.12
CA LEU A 463 -39.81 16.39 -7.77
C LEU A 463 -40.11 15.05 -7.08
N THR A 464 -39.81 14.96 -5.78
CA THR A 464 -40.80 14.71 -4.71
C THR A 464 -40.16 14.84 -3.32
N PRO A 465 -40.94 15.16 -2.26
CA PRO A 465 -40.59 16.18 -1.28
C PRO A 465 -39.69 15.71 -0.12
N SER A 466 -38.89 16.68 0.32
CA SER A 466 -38.05 16.77 1.52
C SER A 466 -38.13 15.64 2.55
N LEU A 467 -36.98 14.98 2.76
CA LEU A 467 -36.73 14.20 3.96
C LEU A 467 -36.67 15.12 5.18
N LYS A 468 -37.63 14.99 6.10
CA LYS A 468 -37.56 15.64 7.42
C LYS A 468 -36.72 14.81 8.39
N ALA A 469 -35.49 15.24 8.68
CA ALA A 469 -34.64 14.68 9.73
C ALA A 469 -34.80 15.49 11.03
N VAL A 470 -34.81 14.82 12.18
CA VAL A 470 -34.74 15.50 13.49
C VAL A 470 -33.26 15.63 13.88
N THR A 471 -32.92 16.75 14.52
CA THR A 471 -31.66 16.98 15.23
C THR A 471 -31.41 15.85 16.22
N ASN A 472 -30.77 14.75 15.78
CA ASN A 472 -30.07 13.72 16.56
C ASN A 472 -29.57 12.53 15.70
N GLY A 473 -29.24 12.80 14.43
CA GLY A 473 -28.54 11.86 13.56
C GLY A 473 -29.46 10.98 12.70
N CYS A 474 -28.99 10.70 11.48
CA CYS A 474 -29.66 9.84 10.51
C CYS A 474 -28.76 8.67 10.15
N LEU A 475 -29.32 7.47 10.16
CA LEU A 475 -28.62 6.26 9.72
C LEU A 475 -28.98 6.00 8.26
N TYR A 476 -28.01 6.15 7.37
CA TYR A 476 -28.16 5.75 5.97
C TYR A 476 -27.81 4.27 5.85
N MET A 477 -28.80 3.43 5.57
CA MET A 477 -28.54 2.06 5.13
C MET A 477 -28.41 2.07 3.60
N LEU A 478 -27.22 1.73 3.11
CA LEU A 478 -26.99 1.42 1.71
C LEU A 478 -27.28 -0.06 1.50
N LYS A 479 -28.42 -0.41 0.89
CA LYS A 479 -28.71 -1.78 0.47
C LYS A 479 -28.36 -1.95 -1.01
N LYS A 480 -27.52 -2.93 -1.31
CA LYS A 480 -27.23 -3.34 -2.69
C LYS A 480 -28.37 -4.20 -3.24
N ASN A 481 -28.78 -3.91 -4.48
CA ASN A 481 -29.42 -4.89 -5.34
C ASN A 481 -28.41 -5.23 -6.45
N THR A 482 -27.75 -6.39 -6.35
CA THR A 482 -26.97 -6.89 -7.48
C THR A 482 -27.90 -7.38 -8.55
N SER A 483 -27.82 -6.79 -9.74
CA SER A 483 -28.04 -7.55 -10.97
C SER A 483 -26.68 -7.67 -11.65
N SER A 484 -26.17 -8.89 -11.82
CA SER A 484 -25.02 -9.11 -12.71
C SER A 484 -25.37 -8.50 -14.08
N PRO A 485 -24.56 -7.57 -14.60
CA PRO A 485 -24.90 -6.80 -15.80
C PRO A 485 -24.74 -7.64 -17.07
N LEU A 486 -24.08 -8.80 -16.98
CA LEU A 486 -23.69 -9.60 -18.14
C LEU A 486 -23.78 -11.08 -17.77
N ARG A 487 -24.78 -11.79 -18.31
CA ARG A 487 -24.80 -13.26 -18.34
C ARG A 487 -23.78 -13.76 -19.39
N PHE A 488 -22.50 -13.49 -19.17
CA PHE A 488 -21.41 -14.15 -19.91
C PHE A 488 -20.90 -15.41 -19.19
N VAL A 489 -21.50 -15.74 -18.04
CA VAL A 489 -21.14 -16.86 -17.15
C VAL A 489 -21.30 -18.24 -17.81
N ASP A 490 -21.97 -18.34 -18.95
CA ASP A 490 -22.29 -19.63 -19.57
C ASP A 490 -21.27 -20.10 -20.63
N LEU A 491 -20.22 -19.32 -20.96
CA LEU A 491 -19.23 -19.72 -21.99
C LEU A 491 -17.82 -19.97 -21.47
N PHE A 492 -17.46 -19.40 -20.32
CA PHE A 492 -16.17 -19.65 -19.67
C PHE A 492 -16.48 -19.89 -18.20
N GLY A 493 -16.24 -21.13 -17.75
CA GLY A 493 -16.70 -21.63 -16.46
C GLY A 493 -16.50 -20.64 -15.31
N SER A 494 -17.49 -20.58 -14.42
CA SER A 494 -17.49 -19.84 -13.17
C SER A 494 -16.15 -19.89 -12.44
N THR A 495 -15.34 -18.85 -12.56
CA THR A 495 -14.32 -18.54 -11.56
C THR A 495 -14.83 -17.37 -10.75
N ASN A 496 -15.31 -17.68 -9.56
CA ASN A 496 -15.78 -16.73 -8.54
C ASN A 496 -14.58 -15.96 -7.96
N GLU A 497 -13.73 -15.39 -8.82
CA GLU A 497 -12.52 -14.66 -8.44
C GLU A 497 -12.90 -13.26 -8.00
N ARG A 498 -12.92 -13.05 -6.68
CA ARG A 498 -13.24 -11.78 -5.99
C ARG A 498 -12.11 -10.74 -6.04
N ARG A 499 -11.10 -11.00 -6.86
CA ARG A 499 -9.88 -10.19 -6.97
C ARG A 499 -10.08 -9.11 -8.01
N ALA A 500 -9.62 -7.90 -7.67
CA ALA A 500 -9.60 -6.78 -8.57
C ALA A 500 -8.76 -7.10 -9.81
N VAL A 501 -9.25 -6.72 -10.99
CA VAL A 501 -8.47 -6.84 -12.23
C VAL A 501 -7.45 -5.71 -12.27
N ALA A 502 -6.20 -6.03 -11.95
CA ALA A 502 -5.08 -5.10 -11.88
C ALA A 502 -3.78 -5.74 -12.42
N PRO A 503 -3.66 -5.97 -13.74
CA PRO A 503 -2.55 -6.74 -14.32
C PRO A 503 -1.18 -6.07 -14.17
N LYS A 504 -1.13 -4.77 -13.87
CA LYS A 504 0.10 -4.01 -13.68
C LYS A 504 0.45 -3.82 -12.19
N PHE A 505 -0.39 -4.27 -11.27
CA PHE A 505 -0.11 -4.20 -9.84
C PHE A 505 0.49 -5.54 -9.36
N PRO A 506 1.60 -5.54 -8.60
CA PRO A 506 2.38 -6.75 -8.34
C PRO A 506 1.71 -7.76 -7.40
N LYS A 507 0.83 -7.28 -6.50
CA LYS A 507 0.14 -8.11 -5.51
C LYS A 507 -1.30 -8.36 -5.92
N ALA A 508 -1.80 -9.56 -5.65
CA ALA A 508 -3.24 -9.80 -5.72
C ALA A 508 -3.96 -8.85 -4.75
N LYS A 509 -4.98 -8.15 -5.24
CA LYS A 509 -5.77 -7.21 -4.46
C LYS A 509 -7.25 -7.60 -4.50
N ASP A 510 -7.88 -7.61 -3.33
CA ASP A 510 -9.34 -7.73 -3.25
C ASP A 510 -9.99 -6.37 -3.49
N GLU A 511 -11.19 -6.40 -4.08
CA GLU A 511 -11.94 -5.18 -4.38
C GLU A 511 -12.47 -4.52 -3.11
N GLY A 512 -12.12 -3.25 -2.88
CA GLY A 512 -12.66 -2.44 -1.80
C GLY A 512 -13.39 -1.21 -2.30
N TRP A 513 -14.26 -0.66 -1.45
CA TRP A 513 -15.03 0.54 -1.75
C TRP A 513 -15.06 1.50 -0.56
N PHE A 514 -15.19 2.78 -0.86
CA PHE A 514 -15.43 3.84 0.11
C PHE A 514 -16.83 4.39 -0.10
N ALA A 515 -17.63 4.43 0.97
CA ALA A 515 -18.88 5.16 1.00
C ALA A 515 -18.68 6.43 1.83
N ILE A 516 -18.74 7.59 1.17
CA ILE A 516 -18.43 8.89 1.77
C ILE A 516 -19.63 9.80 1.61
N ILE A 517 -20.03 10.45 2.70
CA ILE A 517 -20.99 11.57 2.67
C ILE A 517 -20.20 12.83 2.96
N GLY A 518 -20.32 13.81 2.08
CA GLY A 518 -19.69 15.11 2.25
C GLY A 518 -20.58 16.26 1.81
N SER A 519 -20.24 17.45 2.29
CA SER A 519 -20.85 18.71 1.87
C SER A 519 -19.92 19.40 0.88
N VAL A 520 -20.39 19.55 -0.37
CA VAL A 520 -19.61 20.23 -1.42
C VAL A 520 -19.49 21.73 -1.13
N GLU A 521 -20.50 22.32 -0.49
CA GLU A 521 -20.53 23.74 -0.15
C GLU A 521 -19.50 24.09 0.93
N THR A 522 -19.39 23.27 1.97
CA THR A 522 -18.43 23.50 3.07
C THR A 522 -17.07 22.86 2.83
N GLY A 523 -16.97 21.93 1.86
CA GLY A 523 -15.77 21.13 1.63
C GLY A 523 -15.50 20.08 2.72
N GLU A 524 -16.50 19.81 3.57
CA GLU A 524 -16.37 18.96 4.74
C GLU A 524 -16.77 17.50 4.44
N LEU A 525 -15.93 16.57 4.87
CA LEU A 525 -16.23 15.14 4.91
C LEU A 525 -16.98 14.84 6.21
N LEU A 526 -18.23 14.40 6.08
CA LEU A 526 -19.15 14.24 7.22
C LEU A 526 -19.19 12.81 7.75
N ALA A 527 -19.10 11.83 6.85
CA ALA A 527 -19.07 10.42 7.22
C ALA A 527 -18.33 9.60 6.18
N VAL A 528 -17.58 8.59 6.63
CA VAL A 528 -16.92 7.63 5.76
C VAL A 528 -17.09 6.21 6.31
N ARG A 529 -17.24 5.26 5.40
CA ARG A 529 -17.12 3.84 5.72
C ARG A 529 -16.43 3.08 4.61
N ARG A 530 -15.45 2.25 4.98
CA ARG A 530 -14.89 1.24 4.09
C ARG A 530 -15.90 0.10 3.94
N VAL A 531 -16.16 -0.27 2.70
CA VAL A 531 -17.11 -1.31 2.31
C VAL A 531 -16.31 -2.44 1.67
N ALA A 532 -16.46 -3.63 2.23
CA ALA A 532 -15.88 -4.87 1.71
C ALA A 532 -16.41 -5.15 0.29
N PRO A 533 -15.76 -6.06 -0.49
CA PRO A 533 -16.25 -6.44 -1.80
C PRO A 533 -17.73 -6.78 -1.73
N PHE A 534 -18.52 -6.11 -2.55
CA PHE A 534 -19.95 -6.18 -2.41
C PHE A 534 -20.48 -7.60 -2.73
N GLU A 535 -21.02 -8.32 -1.75
CA GLU A 535 -21.70 -9.61 -1.93
C GLU A 535 -23.06 -9.48 -2.66
N ARG A 536 -23.87 -10.55 -2.71
CA ARG A 536 -25.22 -10.52 -3.32
C ARG A 536 -26.11 -9.44 -2.68
N GLN A 537 -26.02 -9.28 -1.35
CA GLN A 537 -26.65 -8.22 -0.58
C GLN A 537 -25.71 -7.79 0.55
N THR A 538 -25.25 -6.54 0.52
CA THR A 538 -24.50 -5.92 1.62
C THR A 538 -25.27 -4.69 2.07
N SER A 539 -25.34 -4.50 3.39
CA SER A 539 -25.91 -3.31 4.02
C SER A 539 -24.81 -2.59 4.78
N THR A 540 -24.60 -1.32 4.46
CA THR A 540 -23.62 -0.48 5.15
C THR A 540 -24.33 0.71 5.79
N ASN A 541 -24.05 0.94 7.07
CA ASN A 541 -24.62 2.03 7.83
C ASN A 541 -23.62 3.20 7.90
N LEU A 542 -24.04 4.38 7.44
CA LEU A 542 -23.31 5.62 7.67
C LEU A 542 -24.08 6.45 8.70
N LEU A 543 -23.39 6.82 9.78
CA LEU A 543 -23.91 7.72 10.79
C LEU A 543 -23.59 9.15 10.36
N LEU A 544 -24.63 9.99 10.27
CA LEU A 544 -24.50 11.39 9.91
C LEU A 544 -25.07 12.25 11.04
N ILE A 545 -24.29 13.20 11.54
CA ILE A 545 -24.75 14.22 12.47
C ILE A 545 -25.38 15.36 11.65
N THR A 546 -26.64 15.66 11.92
CA THR A 546 -27.37 16.75 11.25
C THR A 546 -27.07 18.10 11.93
N PRO A 547 -27.06 19.22 11.18
CA PRO A 547 -26.94 20.56 11.75
C PRO A 547 -27.92 20.81 12.90
N PRO A 548 -27.55 21.59 13.93
CA PRO A 548 -28.38 21.83 15.11
C PRO A 548 -29.58 22.75 14.85
N LYS A 549 -29.57 23.49 13.74
CA LYS A 549 -30.65 24.41 13.35
C LYS A 549 -31.48 23.79 12.23
N ALA A 550 -32.79 24.06 12.24
CA ALA A 550 -33.64 23.69 11.13
C ALA A 550 -33.17 24.36 9.84
N CYS A 551 -32.77 23.55 8.86
CA CYS A 551 -32.28 24.03 7.57
C CYS A 551 -32.50 22.98 6.49
N ARG A 552 -32.43 23.42 5.24
CA ARG A 552 -32.32 22.51 4.10
C ARG A 552 -30.85 22.39 3.75
N VAL A 553 -30.37 21.15 3.66
CA VAL A 553 -28.98 20.82 3.36
C VAL A 553 -28.93 19.82 2.22
N ILE A 554 -27.97 20.03 1.33
CA ILE A 554 -27.67 19.14 0.21
C ILE A 554 -26.32 18.51 0.52
N TYR A 555 -26.33 17.20 0.74
CA TYR A 555 -25.11 16.42 0.86
C TYR A 555 -24.89 15.59 -0.39
N THR A 556 -23.68 15.12 -0.56
CA THR A 556 -23.31 14.24 -1.66
C THR A 556 -22.79 12.93 -1.13
N LEU A 557 -23.38 11.82 -1.60
CA LEU A 557 -22.88 10.48 -1.39
C LEU A 557 -21.96 10.11 -2.54
N TYR A 558 -20.71 9.78 -2.20
CA TYR A 558 -19.71 9.22 -3.09
C TYR A 558 -19.54 7.74 -2.78
N ILE A 559 -19.58 6.91 -3.82
CA ILE A 559 -19.21 5.51 -3.77
C ILE A 559 -18.00 5.35 -4.69
N MET A 560 -16.83 5.20 -4.09
CA MET A 560 -15.57 5.16 -4.83
C MET A 560 -14.89 3.81 -4.68
N SER A 561 -14.35 3.28 -5.77
CA SER A 561 -13.53 2.07 -5.71
C SER A 561 -12.15 2.39 -5.15
N ASP A 562 -11.56 1.45 -4.43
CA ASP A 562 -10.14 1.51 -4.07
C ASP A 562 -9.23 0.90 -5.15
N SER A 563 -9.82 0.41 -6.24
CA SER A 563 -9.17 -0.44 -7.24
C SER A 563 -9.39 0.03 -8.67
N TYR A 564 -10.57 0.54 -9.01
CA TYR A 564 -10.94 0.83 -10.41
C TYR A 564 -11.16 2.32 -10.66
N ILE A 565 -10.63 2.81 -11.77
CA ILE A 565 -10.91 4.16 -12.28
C ILE A 565 -12.17 4.11 -13.15
N GLY A 566 -13.07 5.09 -12.97
CA GLY A 566 -14.25 5.26 -13.84
C GLY A 566 -15.47 4.42 -13.46
N LEU A 567 -15.46 3.76 -12.29
CA LEU A 567 -16.62 3.07 -11.71
C LEU A 567 -17.23 3.82 -10.51
N ASP A 568 -16.68 4.98 -10.18
CA ASP A 568 -17.13 5.80 -9.06
C ASP A 568 -18.50 6.40 -9.34
N GLN A 569 -19.32 6.50 -8.29
CA GLN A 569 -20.69 7.00 -8.39
C GLN A 569 -20.91 8.15 -7.41
N GLN A 570 -21.70 9.13 -7.85
CA GLN A 570 -22.05 10.31 -7.06
C GLN A 570 -23.56 10.51 -7.06
N TYR A 571 -24.13 10.77 -5.88
CA TYR A 571 -25.56 11.01 -5.70
C TYR A 571 -25.80 12.20 -4.78
N GLU A 572 -26.70 13.10 -5.17
CA GLU A 572 -27.15 14.20 -4.32
C GLU A 572 -28.22 13.71 -3.34
N LEU A 573 -28.05 14.08 -2.08
CA LEU A 573 -28.93 13.76 -0.96
C LEU A 573 -29.56 15.06 -0.43
N TYR A 574 -30.86 15.19 -0.60
CA TYR A 574 -31.62 16.36 -0.15
C TYR A 574 -32.24 16.10 1.23
N LEU A 575 -31.80 16.85 2.24
CA LEU A 575 -32.34 16.78 3.60
C LEU A 575 -32.96 18.11 4.04
N GLU A 576 -34.07 18.01 4.76
CA GLU A 576 -34.71 19.09 5.50
C GLU A 576 -34.59 18.74 6.99
N VAL A 577 -33.75 19.44 7.72
CA VAL A 577 -33.59 19.28 9.16
C VAL A 577 -34.67 20.13 9.85
N GLY A 578 -35.45 19.53 10.76
CA GLY A 578 -36.45 20.22 11.57
C GLY A 578 -35.89 20.71 12.90
N ASP A 579 -36.63 21.59 13.60
CA ASP A 579 -36.21 22.10 14.91
C ASP A 579 -36.15 20.98 15.96
N PRO A 580 -35.17 21.02 16.88
CA PRO A 580 -35.20 20.21 18.09
C PRO A 580 -36.47 20.54 18.86
N ARG A 581 -37.20 19.51 19.34
CA ARG A 581 -38.34 19.77 20.22
C ARG A 581 -37.81 20.35 21.55
N PRO A 582 -38.45 21.36 22.13
CA PRO A 582 -38.33 21.60 23.56
C PRO A 582 -39.06 20.43 24.23
N ASP A 583 -38.32 19.47 24.77
CA ASP A 583 -38.95 18.40 25.54
C ASP A 583 -39.68 19.01 26.73
N LYS A 584 -40.95 18.63 26.90
CA LYS A 584 -41.71 18.96 28.09
C LYS A 584 -40.95 18.37 29.27
N ALA A 585 -40.61 19.23 30.23
CA ALA A 585 -40.07 18.89 31.54
C ALA A 585 -40.50 17.48 32.00
N ALA A 586 -39.58 16.54 31.87
CA ALA A 586 -39.58 15.29 32.62
C ALA A 586 -38.24 15.29 33.34
N ASP A 587 -38.29 15.47 34.66
CA ASP A 587 -37.14 15.33 35.54
C ASP A 587 -36.49 13.96 35.30
N GLY A 588 -35.25 13.97 34.81
CA GLY A 588 -34.45 12.80 34.55
C GLY A 588 -33.28 13.19 33.65
N GLU A 589 -32.07 13.16 34.21
CA GLU A 589 -30.80 13.45 33.52
C GLU A 589 -30.77 12.81 32.13
N GLU A 590 -30.72 13.63 31.08
CA GLU A 590 -30.62 13.16 29.71
C GLU A 590 -29.24 12.52 29.48
N ASP A 591 -29.31 11.26 29.12
CA ASP A 591 -28.24 10.30 29.15
C ASP A 591 -27.36 10.41 27.89
N LEU A 592 -26.16 11.00 28.04
CA LEU A 592 -25.02 10.84 27.11
C LEU A 592 -24.72 9.36 26.82
N SER A 593 -25.22 8.45 27.66
CA SER A 593 -25.19 7.00 27.50
C SER A 593 -25.84 6.50 26.21
N THR A 594 -26.79 7.22 25.59
CA THR A 594 -27.50 6.71 24.41
C THR A 594 -26.64 6.78 23.14
N VAL A 595 -25.81 7.81 23.01
CA VAL A 595 -24.85 7.96 21.90
C VAL A 595 -23.68 6.98 22.09
N GLU A 596 -23.22 6.78 23.32
CA GLU A 596 -22.21 5.77 23.66
C GLU A 596 -22.73 4.33 23.52
N ALA A 597 -23.99 4.08 23.85
CA ALA A 597 -24.64 2.77 23.65
C ALA A 597 -24.81 2.46 22.16
N LEU A 598 -25.13 3.46 21.33
CA LEU A 598 -25.16 3.30 19.87
C LEU A 598 -23.75 3.12 19.28
N LYS A 599 -22.74 3.86 19.77
CA LYS A 599 -21.32 3.66 19.42
C LYS A 599 -20.86 2.24 19.78
N GLY A 600 -21.21 1.74 20.96
CA GLY A 600 -20.90 0.38 21.44
C GLY A 600 -21.63 -0.74 20.68
N GLN A 601 -22.90 -0.55 20.34
CA GLN A 601 -23.69 -1.55 19.60
C GLN A 601 -23.26 -1.70 18.14
N TYR A 602 -22.63 -0.68 17.55
CA TYR A 602 -22.12 -0.68 16.17
C TYR A 602 -20.58 -0.69 16.06
N GLY A 603 -19.86 -0.91 17.16
CA GLY A 603 -18.41 -1.12 17.17
C GLY A 603 -17.57 0.09 16.80
N ILE A 604 -17.97 1.30 17.22
CA ILE A 604 -17.27 2.55 16.95
C ILE A 604 -16.64 3.04 18.26
N GLN A 605 -15.30 3.11 18.32
CA GLN A 605 -14.60 3.86 19.38
C GLN A 605 -14.83 5.35 19.13
N GLY A 606 -15.31 6.08 20.14
CA GLY A 606 -15.68 7.49 20.01
C GLY A 606 -14.49 8.40 19.67
N ASN A 607 -14.75 9.39 18.82
CA ASN A 607 -14.01 10.64 18.79
C ASN A 607 -14.42 11.45 20.02
N ASP A 608 -13.43 11.80 20.84
CA ASP A 608 -13.40 12.97 21.70
C ASP A 608 -12.32 13.92 21.17
#